data_AF-A0A4Q4ZLA2-F1
#
_entry.id   AF-A0A4Q4ZLA2-F1
#
_cell.length_a   1.000
_cell.length_b   1.000
_cell.length_c   1.000
_cell.angle_alpha   90.00
_cell.angle_beta   90.00
_cell.angle_gamma   90.00
#
_symmetry.space_group_name_H-M   'P 1'
#
loop_
_entity.id
_entity.type
_entity.pdbx_description
1 polymer ?
#
loop_
_entity_poly.entity_id
_entity_poly.type
_entity_poly.pdbx_seq_one_letter_code
_entity_poly.pdbx_strand_id
1 'polypeptide(L)'
;MRRLLLGATVLLVAGVTVACGAPTDASKSDFCDAVEKVSKNASDYDKARDAALDLGDVGTPEGISDDAREGFEISIDAFDEAEKEKDLEKAQDDLSSDDKKKVEAFSSYIDKTCEQGGE
;
A
#
# COMPACT_ATOMS: atom_id res chain seq x y z
N MET A 1 31.30 41.66 -3.59
CA MET A 1 29.84 41.89 -3.44
C MET A 1 29.13 40.86 -4.32
N ARG A 2 28.64 39.73 -3.78
CA ARG A 2 27.21 39.49 -3.41
C ARG A 2 26.28 40.07 -4.48
N ARG A 3 25.57 39.26 -5.28
CA ARG A 3 24.25 38.64 -4.96
C ARG A 3 23.99 37.48 -5.94
N LEU A 4 23.96 36.23 -5.45
CA LEU A 4 22.74 35.41 -5.27
C LEU A 4 22.02 35.08 -6.58
N LEU A 5 22.39 33.93 -7.16
CA LEU A 5 21.60 33.21 -8.16
C LEU A 5 20.30 32.73 -7.49
N LEU A 6 19.18 33.11 -8.08
CA LEU A 6 17.83 32.68 -7.71
C LEU A 6 17.68 31.18 -8.02
N GLY A 7 18.04 30.33 -7.07
CA GLY A 7 17.64 28.93 -7.05
C GLY A 7 16.21 28.84 -6.52
N ALA A 8 15.22 28.92 -7.41
CA ALA A 8 13.85 28.56 -7.09
C ALA A 8 13.69 27.04 -7.28
N THR A 9 14.32 26.25 -6.40
CA THR A 9 13.89 24.87 -6.15
C THR A 9 12.59 24.96 -5.36
N VAL A 10 11.48 25.07 -6.08
CA VAL A 10 10.17 24.72 -5.51
C VAL A 10 10.20 23.20 -5.35
N LEU A 11 10.68 22.75 -4.19
CA LEU A 11 10.32 21.45 -3.64
C LEU A 11 8.80 21.52 -3.46
N LEU A 12 8.06 21.05 -4.46
CA LEU A 12 6.66 20.69 -4.27
C LEU A 12 6.65 19.51 -3.30
N VAL A 13 6.60 19.84 -2.02
CA VAL A 13 6.07 18.98 -0.97
C VAL A 13 4.57 18.87 -1.29
N ALA A 14 4.23 17.96 -2.21
CA ALA A 14 2.86 17.61 -2.48
C ALA A 14 2.36 16.83 -1.26
N GLY A 15 1.65 17.56 -0.40
CA GLY A 15 0.69 17.11 0.61
C GLY A 15 0.75 15.66 1.06
N VAL A 16 1.61 15.36 2.04
CA VAL A 16 1.21 14.44 3.09
C VAL A 16 0.17 15.15 3.94
N THR A 17 -1.09 15.06 3.53
CA THR A 17 -2.17 15.19 4.48
C THR A 17 -1.94 14.12 5.53
N VAL A 18 -1.61 14.54 6.75
CA VAL A 18 -1.69 13.69 7.95
C VAL A 18 -3.17 13.39 8.18
N ALA A 19 -3.75 12.58 7.27
CA ALA A 19 -4.83 11.69 7.60
C ALA A 19 -4.17 10.50 8.32
N CYS A 20 -4.94 9.83 9.16
CA CYS A 20 -4.48 8.67 9.91
C CYS A 20 -4.21 7.51 8.93
N GLY A 21 -3.11 7.56 8.16
CA GLY A 21 -2.69 6.48 7.28
C GLY A 21 -2.33 5.24 8.08
N ALA A 22 -2.30 4.09 7.42
CA ALA A 22 -1.97 2.83 8.08
C ALA A 22 -0.66 2.91 8.87
N PRO A 23 -0.44 2.08 9.92
CA PRO A 23 0.82 2.08 10.63
C PRO A 23 2.03 1.83 9.70
N THR A 24 3.19 2.40 10.02
CA THR A 24 4.44 2.25 9.24
C THR A 24 5.53 1.48 10.00
N ASP A 25 5.19 0.92 11.16
CA ASP A 25 6.12 0.29 12.10
C ASP A 25 5.76 -1.18 12.33
N ALA A 26 5.02 -1.80 11.40
CA ALA A 26 4.60 -3.19 11.55
C ALA A 26 5.84 -4.12 11.58
N SER A 27 5.83 -5.12 12.45
CA SER A 27 6.85 -6.17 12.36
C SER A 27 6.69 -6.92 11.04
N LYS A 28 7.81 -7.35 10.43
CA LYS A 28 7.76 -8.17 9.20
C LYS A 28 6.91 -9.42 9.36
N SER A 29 6.96 -10.08 10.53
CA SER A 29 6.13 -11.26 10.81
C SER A 29 4.65 -10.90 10.77
N ASP A 30 4.22 -9.90 11.55
CA ASP A 30 2.81 -9.49 11.62
C ASP A 30 2.26 -9.07 10.25
N PHE A 31 3.06 -8.32 9.48
CA PHE A 31 2.72 -7.94 8.11
C PHE A 31 2.55 -9.17 7.21
N CYS A 32 3.51 -10.10 7.21
CA CYS A 32 3.45 -11.28 6.34
C CYS A 32 2.37 -12.27 6.76
N ASP A 33 2.09 -12.42 8.06
CA ASP A 33 0.95 -13.19 8.56
C ASP A 33 -0.38 -12.58 8.09
N ALA A 34 -0.50 -11.26 8.09
CA ALA A 34 -1.68 -10.56 7.58
C ALA A 34 -1.84 -10.73 6.05
N VAL A 35 -0.77 -10.58 5.28
CA VAL A 35 -0.76 -10.87 3.83
C VAL A 35 -1.15 -12.32 3.52
N GLU A 36 -0.65 -13.26 4.32
CA GLU A 36 -0.98 -14.67 4.19
C GLU A 36 -2.48 -14.92 4.46
N LYS A 37 -3.06 -14.25 5.46
CA LYS A 37 -4.51 -14.30 5.72
C LYS A 37 -5.31 -13.80 4.52
N VAL A 38 -4.91 -12.70 3.88
CA VAL A 38 -5.58 -12.23 2.64
C VAL A 38 -5.56 -13.33 1.59
N SER A 39 -4.38 -13.90 1.33
CA SER A 39 -4.18 -14.95 0.33
C SER A 39 -4.98 -16.23 0.63
N LYS A 40 -5.04 -16.65 1.90
CA LYS A 40 -5.82 -17.81 2.35
C LYS A 40 -7.32 -17.62 2.18
N ASN A 41 -7.80 -16.37 2.22
CA ASN A 41 -9.21 -16.04 2.08
C ASN A 41 -9.61 -15.61 0.67
N ALA A 42 -8.69 -15.60 -0.30
CA ALA A 42 -8.94 -15.09 -1.66
C ALA A 42 -10.11 -15.77 -2.41
N SER A 43 -10.55 -16.96 -2.00
CA SER A 43 -11.73 -17.64 -2.57
C SER A 43 -13.09 -17.16 -2.03
N ASP A 44 -13.09 -16.33 -1.00
CA ASP A 44 -14.28 -15.81 -0.33
C ASP A 44 -14.10 -14.30 -0.17
N TYR A 45 -14.77 -13.53 -1.03
CA TYR A 45 -14.53 -12.08 -1.15
C TYR A 45 -14.72 -11.33 0.17
N ASP A 46 -15.79 -11.62 0.93
CA ASP A 46 -16.03 -10.93 2.20
C ASP A 46 -14.88 -11.20 3.18
N LYS A 47 -14.41 -12.44 3.28
CA LYS A 47 -13.25 -12.77 4.13
C LYS A 47 -11.95 -12.18 3.61
N ALA A 48 -11.75 -12.12 2.30
CA ALA A 48 -10.58 -11.50 1.70
C ALA A 48 -10.55 -9.99 1.98
N ARG A 49 -11.71 -9.32 1.89
CA ARG A 49 -11.89 -7.93 2.27
C ARG A 49 -11.58 -7.71 3.74
N ASP A 50 -12.21 -8.45 4.64
CA ASP A 50 -11.95 -8.34 6.08
C ASP A 50 -10.45 -8.53 6.38
N ALA A 51 -9.81 -9.54 5.78
CA ALA A 51 -8.37 -9.76 5.95
C ALA A 51 -7.50 -8.63 5.37
N ALA A 52 -7.93 -7.99 4.28
CA ALA A 52 -7.23 -6.85 3.70
C ALA A 52 -7.35 -5.60 4.60
N LEU A 53 -8.52 -5.36 5.18
CA LEU A 53 -8.70 -4.28 6.15
C LEU A 53 -7.89 -4.51 7.42
N ASP A 54 -7.86 -5.76 7.93
CA ASP A 54 -6.95 -6.15 9.02
C ASP A 54 -5.48 -5.89 8.67
N LEU A 55 -5.07 -6.17 7.43
CA LEU A 55 -3.73 -5.82 6.93
C LEU A 55 -3.52 -4.30 6.89
N GLY A 56 -4.54 -3.53 6.55
CA GLY A 56 -4.60 -2.07 6.70
C GLY A 56 -4.30 -1.60 8.12
N ASP A 57 -4.94 -2.21 9.11
CA ASP A 57 -4.74 -1.92 10.53
C ASP A 57 -3.37 -2.34 11.06
N VAL A 58 -2.82 -3.45 10.57
CA VAL A 58 -1.44 -3.88 10.87
C VAL A 58 -0.45 -2.87 10.29
N GLY A 59 -0.70 -2.41 9.06
CA GLY A 59 0.15 -1.50 8.33
C GLY A 59 1.35 -2.19 7.69
N THR A 60 2.37 -1.40 7.34
CA THR A 60 3.56 -1.89 6.63
C THR A 60 4.81 -1.82 7.53
N PRO A 61 5.82 -2.66 7.30
CA PRO A 61 7.10 -2.51 7.98
C PRO A 61 7.84 -1.25 7.58
N GLU A 62 8.77 -0.82 8.44
CA GLU A 62 9.69 0.27 8.13
C GLU A 62 10.56 -0.10 6.90
N GLY A 63 10.89 0.92 6.10
CA GLY A 63 11.78 0.76 4.93
C GLY A 63 11.09 0.26 3.66
N ILE A 64 9.76 0.18 3.63
CA ILE A 64 8.99 0.15 2.37
C ILE A 64 9.25 1.44 1.57
N SER A 65 9.37 1.34 0.25
CA SER A 65 9.52 2.53 -0.62
C SER A 65 8.22 3.30 -0.74
N ASP A 66 8.28 4.62 -0.96
CA ASP A 66 7.09 5.46 -1.12
C ASP A 66 6.09 4.90 -2.15
N ASP A 67 6.54 4.48 -3.33
CA ASP A 67 5.66 3.88 -4.36
C ASP A 67 4.95 2.61 -3.87
N ALA A 68 5.64 1.77 -3.10
CA ALA A 68 5.08 0.53 -2.58
C ALA A 68 4.15 0.82 -1.39
N ARG A 69 4.41 1.89 -0.65
CA ARG A 69 3.55 2.36 0.42
C ARG A 69 2.26 2.95 -0.12
N GLU A 70 2.34 3.79 -1.15
CA GLU A 70 1.16 4.29 -1.86
C GLU A 70 0.37 3.13 -2.50
N GLY A 71 1.06 2.14 -3.08
CA GLY A 71 0.41 0.94 -3.63
C GLY A 71 -0.35 0.11 -2.59
N PHE A 72 0.21 -0.01 -1.38
CA PHE A 72 -0.48 -0.59 -0.24
C PHE A 72 -1.75 0.20 0.09
N GLU A 73 -1.65 1.52 0.25
CA GLU A 73 -2.78 2.38 0.64
C GLU A 73 -3.89 2.33 -0.42
N ILE A 74 -3.54 2.40 -1.72
CA ILE A 74 -4.47 2.22 -2.84
C ILE A 74 -5.18 0.87 -2.77
N SER A 75 -4.44 -0.21 -2.43
CA SER A 75 -5.02 -1.54 -2.34
C SER A 75 -6.02 -1.65 -1.19
N ILE A 76 -5.68 -1.13 -0.01
CA ILE A 76 -6.56 -1.15 1.16
C ILE A 76 -7.81 -0.30 0.92
N ASP A 77 -7.65 0.90 0.38
CA ASP A 77 -8.77 1.80 0.05
C ASP A 77 -9.74 1.14 -0.94
N ALA A 78 -9.21 0.46 -1.96
CA ALA A 78 -10.03 -0.29 -2.90
C ALA A 78 -10.80 -1.45 -2.26
N PHE A 79 -10.26 -2.09 -1.21
CA PHE A 79 -10.99 -3.10 -0.43
C PHE A 79 -12.03 -2.49 0.50
N ASP A 80 -11.76 -1.33 1.11
CA ASP A 80 -12.69 -0.63 1.99
C ASP A 80 -13.92 -0.09 1.22
N GLU A 81 -13.68 0.50 0.04
CA GLU A 81 -14.74 1.06 -0.80
C GLU A 81 -15.56 -0.02 -1.54
N ALA A 82 -14.97 -1.18 -1.80
CA ALA A 82 -15.63 -2.24 -2.54
C ALA A 82 -16.56 -3.08 -1.64
N GLU A 83 -17.87 -3.03 -1.92
CA GLU A 83 -18.85 -3.86 -1.19
C GLU A 83 -18.88 -5.31 -1.69
N LYS A 84 -18.41 -5.56 -2.91
CA LYS A 84 -18.41 -6.85 -3.62
C LYS A 84 -17.20 -6.95 -4.55
N GLU A 85 -16.82 -8.18 -4.88
CA GLU A 85 -15.70 -8.49 -5.79
C GLU A 85 -15.74 -7.68 -7.08
N LYS A 86 -16.94 -7.49 -7.64
CA LYS A 86 -17.08 -6.76 -8.90
C LYS A 86 -16.71 -5.28 -8.82
N ASP A 87 -16.88 -4.68 -7.65
CA ASP A 87 -16.51 -3.28 -7.44
C ASP A 87 -14.99 -3.16 -7.28
N LEU A 88 -14.36 -4.13 -6.61
CA LEU A 88 -12.89 -4.22 -6.51
C LEU A 88 -12.25 -4.39 -7.89
N GLU A 89 -12.75 -5.30 -8.72
CA GLU A 89 -12.28 -5.47 -10.11
C GLU A 89 -12.37 -4.15 -10.90
N LYS A 90 -13.45 -3.39 -10.69
CA LYS A 90 -13.68 -2.15 -11.39
C LYS A 90 -12.76 -1.03 -10.90
N ALA A 91 -12.53 -0.95 -9.59
CA ALA A 91 -11.56 -0.03 -9.00
C ALA A 91 -10.15 -0.27 -9.59
N GLN A 92 -9.73 -1.54 -9.67
CA GLN A 92 -8.45 -1.92 -10.28
C GLN A 92 -8.34 -1.55 -11.77
N ASP A 93 -9.42 -1.67 -12.53
CA ASP A 93 -9.43 -1.29 -13.96
C ASP A 93 -9.29 0.22 -14.14
N ASP A 94 -9.98 1.01 -13.31
CA ASP A 94 -10.03 2.47 -13.34
C ASP A 94 -8.72 3.13 -12.84
N LEU A 95 -7.87 2.38 -12.14
CA LEU A 95 -6.56 2.87 -11.70
C LEU A 95 -5.74 3.45 -12.87
N SER A 96 -5.11 4.59 -12.60
CA SER A 96 -4.22 5.22 -13.56
C SER A 96 -2.98 4.35 -13.79
N SER A 97 -2.25 4.60 -14.88
CA SER A 97 -0.99 3.86 -15.15
C SER A 97 0.09 4.11 -14.10
N ASP A 98 -0.01 5.20 -13.34
CA ASP A 98 0.90 5.48 -12.22
C ASP A 98 0.52 4.64 -11.00
N ASP A 99 -0.76 4.64 -10.64
CA ASP A 99 -1.29 3.87 -9.50
C ASP A 99 -1.09 2.37 -9.70
N LYS A 100 -1.27 1.86 -10.93
CA LYS A 100 -0.99 0.45 -11.26
C LYS A 100 0.47 0.09 -10.96
N LYS A 101 1.44 0.96 -11.25
CA LYS A 101 2.86 0.71 -10.94
C LYS A 101 3.14 0.72 -9.44
N LYS A 102 2.45 1.57 -8.69
CA LYS A 102 2.54 1.62 -7.23
C LYS A 102 2.01 0.32 -6.61
N VAL A 103 0.85 -0.16 -7.07
CA VAL A 103 0.31 -1.48 -6.68
C VAL A 103 1.27 -2.61 -7.05
N GLU A 104 1.90 -2.57 -8.24
CA GLU A 104 2.94 -3.54 -8.62
C GLU A 104 4.20 -3.46 -7.73
N ALA A 105 4.61 -2.26 -7.33
CA ALA A 105 5.71 -2.05 -6.40
C ALA A 105 5.39 -2.63 -5.02
N PHE A 106 4.15 -2.49 -4.56
CA PHE A 106 3.66 -3.10 -3.32
C PHE A 106 3.68 -4.64 -3.40
N SER A 107 3.15 -5.24 -4.47
CA SER A 107 3.22 -6.69 -4.69
C SER A 107 4.67 -7.19 -4.70
N SER A 108 5.56 -6.47 -5.39
CA SER A 108 6.99 -6.81 -5.41
C SER A 108 7.66 -6.68 -4.04
N TYR A 109 7.17 -5.80 -3.17
CA TYR A 109 7.63 -5.66 -1.79
C TYR A 109 7.15 -6.83 -0.94
N ILE A 110 5.89 -7.26 -1.09
CA ILE A 110 5.35 -8.45 -0.43
C ILE A 110 6.22 -9.66 -0.75
N ASP A 111 6.46 -9.94 -2.03
CA ASP A 111 7.27 -11.07 -2.48
C ASP A 111 8.65 -11.05 -1.81
N LYS A 112 9.37 -9.94 -1.92
CA LYS A 112 10.72 -9.81 -1.33
C LYS A 112 10.76 -9.88 0.20
N THR A 113 9.71 -9.40 0.86
CA THR A 113 9.68 -9.27 2.33
C THR A 113 9.19 -10.56 2.98
N CYS A 114 8.20 -11.21 2.39
CA CYS A 114 7.53 -12.38 2.94
C CYS A 114 8.08 -13.71 2.42
N GLU A 115 8.65 -13.77 1.21
CA GLU A 115 9.40 -14.96 0.78
C GLU A 115 10.73 -15.11 1.53
N GLN A 116 11.31 -14.02 2.04
CA GLN A 116 12.53 -14.04 2.87
C GLN A 116 12.26 -14.20 4.38
N GLY A 117 11.00 -14.45 4.77
CA GLY A 117 10.59 -14.67 6.17
C GLY A 117 10.35 -16.13 6.54
N GLY A 118 10.59 -17.07 5.62
CA GLY A 118 10.44 -18.51 5.85
C GLY A 118 11.74 -19.18 6.31
N GLU A 119 12.14 -18.97 7.56
CA GLU A 119 13.09 -19.84 8.30
C GLU A 119 12.62 -20.09 9.74
#